data_AF-A0A2K9LQA1-F1
#
_entry.id   AF-A0A2K9LQA1-F1
#
_cell.length_a   1.000
_cell.length_b   1.000
_cell.length_c   1.000
_cell.angle_alpha   90.00
_cell.angle_beta   90.00
_cell.angle_gamma   90.00
#
_symmetry.space_group_name_H-M   'P 1'
#
loop_
_entity.id
_entity.type
_entity.pdbx_description
1 polymer ?
#
loop_
_entity_poly.entity_id
_entity_poly.type
_entity_poly.pdbx_seq_one_letter_code
_entity_poly.pdbx_strand_id
1 'polypeptide(L)' 'METRLAYRALLQFGAGISAGSISASQSGNDLVLTISATDSITVKDWFGSINYRLGQIQFDGEEPQSAQSFVDNLLNPPIE' A
#
# COMPACT_ATOMS: atom_id res chain seq x y z
N MET A 1 15.36 18.11 6.23
CA MET A 1 15.10 17.44 7.52
C MET A 1 14.45 16.12 7.19
N GLU A 2 15.24 15.05 7.08
CA GLU A 2 14.70 13.70 6.87
C GLU A 2 14.21 13.18 8.22
N THR A 3 12.90 13.07 8.38
CA THR A 3 12.28 12.58 9.61
C THR A 3 12.67 11.12 9.83
N ARG A 4 13.61 10.89 10.74
CA ARG A 4 14.04 9.54 11.14
C ARG A 4 12.90 8.81 11.85
N LEU A 5 12.36 7.85 11.11
CA LEU A 5 11.88 6.53 11.52
C LEU A 5 10.77 6.47 12.57
N ALA A 6 9.55 6.56 12.08
CA ALA A 6 8.64 5.45 12.31
C ALA A 6 8.41 4.74 10.95
N TYR A 7 8.11 3.44 10.94
CA TYR A 7 7.63 2.68 9.76
C TYR A 7 8.69 2.14 8.77
N ARG A 8 9.41 1.08 9.18
CA ARG A 8 10.14 0.17 8.26
C ARG A 8 9.30 -1.06 7.83
N ALA A 9 8.00 -1.06 8.09
CA ALA A 9 7.14 -2.17 7.69
C ALA A 9 7.08 -2.20 6.15
N LEU A 10 7.57 -3.31 5.60
CA LEU A 10 7.56 -3.60 4.17
C LEU A 10 6.52 -4.68 3.91
N LEU A 11 5.57 -4.38 3.03
CA LEU A 11 4.75 -5.40 2.39
C LEU A 11 5.40 -5.79 1.06
N GLN A 12 5.90 -7.02 1.00
CA GLN A 12 6.56 -7.55 -0.19
C GLN A 12 5.64 -8.55 -0.89
N PHE A 13 5.34 -8.28 -2.16
CA PHE A 13 4.65 -9.21 -3.03
C PHE A 13 5.65 -10.13 -3.73
N GLY A 14 5.24 -11.38 -3.92
CA GLY A 14 6.03 -12.38 -4.62
C GLY A 14 6.13 -12.13 -6.13
N ALA A 15 6.92 -12.96 -6.80
CA ALA A 15 7.13 -12.86 -8.23
C ALA A 15 5.80 -12.95 -9.01
N GLY A 16 5.67 -12.14 -10.06
CA GLY A 16 4.49 -12.09 -10.93
C GLY A 16 3.30 -11.28 -10.39
N ILE A 17 3.41 -10.66 -9.21
CA ILE A 17 2.43 -9.68 -8.73
C ILE A 17 3.02 -8.28 -8.95
N SER A 18 2.48 -7.57 -9.94
CA SER A 18 2.90 -6.22 -10.31
C SER A 18 2.03 -5.16 -9.65
N ALA A 19 2.56 -3.94 -9.51
CA ALA A 19 1.83 -2.80 -8.97
C ALA A 19 0.49 -2.54 -9.69
N GLY A 20 0.45 -2.70 -11.02
CA GLY A 20 -0.75 -2.51 -11.83
C GLY A 20 -1.82 -3.61 -11.68
N SER A 21 -1.49 -4.73 -11.03
CA SER A 21 -2.47 -5.78 -10.70
C SER A 21 -3.26 -5.49 -9.42
N ILE A 22 -2.84 -4.50 -8.63
CA ILE A 22 -3.45 -4.17 -7.36
C ILE A 22 -4.52 -3.10 -7.54
N SER A 23 -5.66 -3.31 -6.91
CA SER A 23 -6.65 -2.26 -6.65
C SER A 23 -6.78 -2.00 -5.16
N ALA A 24 -7.13 -0.76 -4.80
CA ALA A 24 -7.31 -0.35 -3.41
C ALA A 24 -8.74 0.12 -3.16
N SER A 25 -9.23 -0.14 -1.94
CA SER A 25 -10.48 0.43 -1.45
C SER A 25 -10.38 0.72 0.04
N GLN A 26 -11.19 1.67 0.49
CA GLN A 26 -11.36 1.97 1.91
C GLN A 26 -12.59 1.23 2.45
N SER A 27 -12.41 0.53 3.57
CA SER A 27 -13.50 -0.12 4.31
C SER A 27 -13.47 0.36 5.77
N GLY A 28 -14.33 1.32 6.10
CA GLY A 28 -14.24 2.02 7.38
C GLY A 28 -12.89 2.74 7.53
N ASN A 29 -12.11 2.37 8.56
CA ASN A 29 -10.75 2.88 8.75
C ASN A 29 -9.67 2.00 8.10
N ASP A 30 -10.04 0.88 7.51
CA ASP A 30 -9.10 -0.09 6.96
C ASP A 30 -8.83 0.17 5.48
N LEU A 31 -7.60 -0.12 5.06
CA LEU A 31 -7.22 -0.22 3.65
C LEU A 31 -7.35 -1.67 3.20
N VAL A 32 -8.05 -1.90 2.10
CA VAL A 32 -8.14 -3.22 1.46
C VAL A 32 -7.41 -3.15 0.12
N LEU A 33 -6.31 -3.90 0.00
CA LEU A 33 -5.59 -4.15 -1.25
C LEU A 33 -6.09 -5.46 -1.85
N THR A 34 -6.69 -5.40 -3.03
CA THR A 34 -7.20 -6.57 -3.75
C THR A 34 -6.20 -6.97 -4.83
N ILE A 35 -5.80 -8.24 -4.81
CA ILE A 35 -4.79 -8.82 -5.72
C ILE A 35 -5.49 -9.64 -6.81
N SER A 36 -6.54 -10.38 -6.42
CA SER A 36 -7.32 -11.24 -7.30
C SER A 36 -8.76 -11.31 -6.80
N ALA A 37 -9.63 -12.06 -7.48
CA ALA A 37 -11.01 -12.29 -7.01
C ALA A 37 -11.08 -13.02 -5.66
N THR A 38 -10.01 -13.71 -5.26
CA THR A 38 -9.95 -14.51 -4.03
C THR A 38 -8.95 -13.99 -3.01
N ASP A 39 -8.00 -13.16 -3.43
CA ASP A 39 -6.87 -12.74 -2.59
C ASP A 39 -6.93 -11.25 -2.30
N SER A 40 -6.88 -10.91 -1.02
CA SER A 40 -6.78 -9.53 -0.55
C SER A 40 -5.96 -9.42 0.72
N ILE A 41 -5.42 -8.23 0.95
CA ILE A 41 -4.71 -7.86 2.16
C ILE A 41 -5.44 -6.68 2.77
N THR A 42 -5.86 -6.82 4.03
CA THR A 42 -6.45 -5.71 4.78
C THR A 42 -5.41 -5.16 5.77
N VAL A 43 -5.08 -3.87 5.62
CA VAL A 43 -4.27 -3.14 6.61
C VAL A 43 -5.21 -2.39 7.54
N LYS A 44 -5.25 -2.84 8.79
CA LYS A 44 -6.15 -2.31 9.82
C LYS A 44 -5.81 -0.87 10.17
N ASP A 45 -6.85 -0.04 10.31
CA ASP A 45 -6.78 1.35 10.77
C ASP A 45 -5.84 2.27 9.96
N TRP A 46 -5.55 1.92 8.70
CA TRP A 46 -4.73 2.72 7.78
C TRP A 46 -5.15 4.19 7.70
N PHE A 47 -6.47 4.44 7.67
CA PHE A 47 -7.04 5.79 7.61
C PHE A 47 -7.26 6.41 9.00
N GLY A 48 -7.15 5.64 10.07
CA GLY A 48 -7.34 6.10 11.45
C GLY A 48 -6.13 6.85 12.02
N SER A 49 -4.91 6.44 11.66
CA SER A 49 -3.68 7.13 12.07
C SER A 49 -2.50 6.77 11.16
N ILE A 50 -1.56 7.71 10.96
CA ILE A 50 -0.27 7.43 10.31
C ILE A 50 0.46 6.28 10.99
N ASN A 51 0.17 6.04 12.28
CA ASN A 51 0.85 5.01 13.04
C ASN A 51 0.49 3.57 12.68
N TYR A 52 -0.57 3.38 11.91
CA TYR A 52 -1.02 2.07 11.44
C TYR A 52 -0.66 1.83 9.96
N ARG A 53 0.03 2.76 9.32
CA ARG A 53 0.40 2.64 7.92
C ARG A 53 1.68 1.84 7.74
N LEU A 54 1.75 1.15 6.60
CA LEU A 54 2.99 0.56 6.12
C LEU A 54 3.94 1.68 5.68
N GLY A 55 5.24 1.43 5.80
CA GLY A 55 6.24 2.35 5.28
C GLY A 55 6.46 2.15 3.79
N GLN A 56 6.68 0.89 3.41
CA GLN A 56 7.07 0.53 2.05
C GLN A 56 6.25 -0.63 1.50
N ILE A 57 6.15 -0.66 0.18
CA ILE A 57 5.54 -1.73 -0.61
C ILE A 57 6.50 -2.09 -1.74
N GLN A 58 6.64 -3.39 -2.02
CA GLN A 58 7.54 -3.89 -3.05
C GLN A 58 6.84 -4.94 -3.90
N PHE A 59 7.02 -4.85 -5.22
CA PHE A 59 6.43 -5.72 -6.22
C PHE A 59 7.52 -6.42 -7.01
N ASP A 60 7.34 -7.69 -7.33
CA ASP A 60 8.16 -8.46 -8.29
C ASP A 60 9.70 -8.28 -8.16
N GLY A 61 10.20 -8.05 -6.95
CA GLY A 61 11.63 -7.79 -6.70
C GLY A 61 12.14 -6.41 -7.15
N GLU A 62 11.27 -5.51 -7.62
CA GLU A 62 11.57 -4.10 -7.90
C GLU A 62 12.00 -3.34 -6.63
N GLU A 63 12.49 -2.11 -6.77
CA GLU A 63 12.84 -1.29 -5.60
C GLU A 63 11.60 -0.98 -4.73
N PRO A 64 11.69 -1.08 -3.39
CA PRO A 64 10.58 -0.71 -2.52
C PRO A 64 10.18 0.77 -2.68
N GLN A 65 8.88 1.02 -2.84
CA GLN A 65 8.31 2.36 -2.96
C GLN A 65 7.49 2.75 -1.73
N SER A 66 7.18 4.04 -1.59
CA SER A 66 6.34 4.58 -0.51
C SER A 66 4.95 3.95 -0.56
N ALA A 67 4.57 3.22 0.50
CA ALA A 67 3.24 2.63 0.58
C ALA A 67 2.14 3.71 0.62
N GLN A 68 2.42 4.85 1.28
CA GLN A 68 1.51 5.99 1.31
C GLN A 68 1.23 6.51 -0.11
N SER A 69 2.28 6.83 -0.85
CA SER A 69 2.15 7.42 -2.19
C SER A 69 1.50 6.45 -3.18
N PHE A 70 1.85 5.17 -3.07
CA PHE A 70 1.22 4.12 -3.86
C PHE A 70 -0.30 4.05 -3.62
N VAL A 71 -0.73 3.99 -2.35
CA VAL A 71 -2.15 3.94 -1.98
C VAL A 71 -2.88 5.21 -2.39
N ASP A 72 -2.27 6.38 -2.20
CA ASP A 72 -2.87 7.66 -2.60
C ASP A 72 -3.11 7.71 -4.11
N ASN A 73 -2.17 7.23 -4.93
CA ASN A 73 -2.33 7.18 -6.39
C ASN A 73 -3.44 6.23 -6.82
N LEU A 74 -3.66 5.12 -6.10
CA LEU A 74 -4.74 4.18 -6.41
C LEU A 74 -6.13 4.73 -6.04
N LEU A 75 -6.23 5.46 -4.92
CA LEU A 75 -7.50 5.99 -4.43
C LEU A 75 -7.85 7.36 -5.04
N ASN A 76 -6.84 8.16 -5.37
CA ASN A 76 -6.95 9.51 -5.89
C ASN A 76 -5.98 9.68 -7.08
N PRO A 77 -6.30 9.09 -8.24
CA PRO A 77 -5.42 9.18 -9.40
C PRO A 77 -5.27 10.65 -9.86
N PRO A 78 -4.11 11.03 -10.43
CA PRO A 78 -3.91 12.35 -10.99
C PRO A 78 -4.99 12.67 -12.03
N ILE A 79 -5.55 13.88 -11.98
CA ILE A 79 -6.41 14.38 -13.05
C ILE A 79 -5.47 14.84 -14.19
N GLU A 80 -5.61 14.25 -15.38
CA GLU A 80 -4.88 14.67 -16.59
C GLU A 80 -5.27 16.08 -17.06
#